data_AF-A0A0N0LT54-F1
#
_entry.id   AF-A0A0N0LT54-F1
#
_cell.length_a   1.000
_cell.length_b   1.000
_cell.length_c   1.000
_cell.angle_alpha   90.00
_cell.angle_beta   90.00
_cell.angle_gamma   90.00
#
_symmetry.space_group_name_H-M   'P 1'
#
loop_
_entity.id
_entity.type
_entity.pdbx_description
1 polymer ?
#
loop_
_entity_poly.entity_id
_entity_poly.type
_entity_poly.pdbx_seq_one_letter_code
_entity_poly.pdbx_strand_id
1 'polypeptide(L)'
;MSKQKKQPRSKKLCFINQANGVLEKEFEFDYFGGFAIGQKQKCICSLHNEILKQYPNSNILEVSTKSPNKELGFQLSAFNLTLQGVCIEDIFQTAKVFVNSDGYCEGFDEIKERIFNDEIRLDAISNKTDKEKAKKIYQQLKASGFWDTKSKRDLNKLYLMLYPQSQLDYFDYKGKQYPNEPKTLFYDYIYIQALREHKIDLSKYNVFTDIEFGKNSINCQARSCALYNYLICNNELEHYLGVMENIETQDNKKEIEKLYKEAFVLM
;
A
#
# COMPACT_ATOMS: atom_id res chain seq x y z
N MET A 1 23.32 3.36 40.57
CA MET A 1 22.01 3.30 39.87
C MET A 1 22.25 3.53 38.39
N SER A 2 22.09 2.51 37.55
CA SER A 2 22.25 2.66 36.10
C SER A 2 21.12 3.57 35.58
N LYS A 3 21.46 4.67 34.91
CA LYS A 3 20.46 5.48 34.19
C LYS A 3 19.84 4.60 33.12
N GLN A 4 18.60 4.12 33.33
CA GLN A 4 17.84 3.49 32.25
C GLN A 4 17.74 4.52 31.13
N LYS A 5 18.37 4.23 29.98
CA LYS A 5 18.15 5.03 28.78
C LYS A 5 16.67 4.94 28.44
N LYS A 6 15.99 6.08 28.37
CA LYS A 6 14.59 6.15 27.97
C LYS A 6 14.47 5.52 26.56
N GLN A 7 13.56 4.57 26.41
CA GLN A 7 13.33 3.89 25.14
C GLN A 7 12.91 4.94 24.08
N PRO A 8 13.48 4.91 22.86
CA PRO A 8 13.06 5.83 21.81
C PRO A 8 11.58 5.60 21.47
N ARG A 9 10.87 6.67 21.14
CA ARG A 9 9.45 6.62 20.78
C ARG A 9 9.25 6.85 19.28
N SER A 10 8.17 6.31 18.75
CA SER A 10 7.72 6.55 17.37
C SER A 10 6.20 6.68 17.34
N LYS A 11 5.67 7.19 16.23
CA LYS A 11 4.23 7.34 15.99
C LYS A 11 3.78 6.47 14.84
N LYS A 12 2.55 5.95 14.93
CA LYS A 12 1.91 5.20 13.85
C LYS A 12 0.43 5.58 13.72
N LEU A 13 0.00 5.86 12.49
CA LEU A 13 -1.41 6.01 12.16
C LEU A 13 -2.07 4.63 12.19
N CYS A 14 -3.18 4.52 12.91
CA CYS A 14 -3.98 3.31 13.06
C CYS A 14 -5.44 3.62 12.71
N PHE A 15 -6.20 2.58 12.36
CA PHE A 15 -7.56 2.70 11.84
C PHE A 15 -8.52 1.99 12.78
N ILE A 16 -9.51 2.71 13.30
CA ILE A 16 -10.44 2.21 14.32
C ILE A 16 -11.85 2.25 13.74
N ASN A 17 -12.46 1.10 13.50
CA ASN A 17 -13.85 1.02 13.08
C ASN A 17 -14.76 1.37 14.28
N GLN A 18 -15.62 2.36 14.07
CA GLN A 18 -16.66 2.82 14.98
C GLN A 18 -18.02 2.75 14.26
N ALA A 19 -19.11 2.96 15.00
CA ALA A 19 -20.47 2.88 14.45
C ALA A 19 -20.72 3.89 13.30
N ASN A 20 -20.04 5.03 13.33
CA ASN A 20 -20.23 6.14 12.38
C ASN A 20 -19.11 6.25 11.32
N GLY A 21 -18.16 5.31 11.28
CA GLY A 21 -17.05 5.36 10.32
C GLY A 21 -15.75 4.75 10.84
N VAL A 22 -14.67 4.98 10.09
CA VAL A 22 -13.30 4.61 10.39
C VAL A 22 -12.58 5.84 10.91
N LEU A 23 -12.16 5.78 12.17
CA LEU A 23 -11.35 6.81 12.80
C LEU A 23 -9.86 6.57 12.50
N GLU A 24 -9.20 7.56 11.92
CA GLU A 24 -7.75 7.59 11.74
C GLU A 24 -7.08 8.26 12.94
N LYS A 25 -6.22 7.53 13.66
CA LYS A 25 -5.59 8.05 14.90
C LYS A 25 -4.13 7.65 15.02
N GLU A 26 -3.27 8.63 15.30
CA GLU A 26 -1.87 8.37 15.61
C GLU A 26 -1.71 7.90 17.07
N PHE A 27 -0.92 6.83 17.25
CA PHE A 27 -0.48 6.36 18.56
C PHE A 27 1.03 6.44 18.67
N GLU A 28 1.51 6.92 19.82
CA GLU A 28 2.93 6.91 20.15
C GLU A 28 3.26 5.63 20.92
N PHE A 29 4.37 4.96 20.57
CA PHE A 29 4.78 3.67 21.13
C PHE A 29 6.30 3.57 21.27
N ASP A 30 6.78 2.57 22.01
CA ASP A 30 8.21 2.30 22.16
C ASP A 30 8.77 1.66 20.90
N TYR A 31 9.79 2.31 20.33
CA TYR A 31 10.46 1.87 19.14
C TYR A 31 11.63 0.94 19.46
N PHE A 32 11.69 -0.20 18.79
CA PHE A 32 12.77 -1.17 18.90
C PHE A 32 13.52 -1.23 17.57
N GLY A 33 14.73 -0.67 17.55
CA GLY A 33 15.55 -0.56 16.34
C GLY A 33 16.17 -1.88 15.89
N GLY A 34 16.32 -2.03 14.57
CA GLY A 34 16.99 -3.16 13.93
C GLY A 34 16.16 -3.78 12.81
N PHE A 35 16.83 -4.56 11.95
CA PHE A 35 16.20 -5.20 10.78
C PHE A 35 15.55 -6.56 11.10
N ALA A 36 15.82 -7.13 12.27
CA ALA A 36 15.27 -8.42 12.66
C ALA A 36 13.75 -8.35 12.85
N ILE A 37 13.04 -9.38 12.38
CA ILE A 37 11.57 -9.49 12.49
C ILE A 37 11.12 -9.33 13.95
N GLY A 38 11.85 -9.92 14.90
CA GLY A 38 11.55 -9.80 16.32
C GLY A 38 11.56 -8.36 16.84
N GLN A 39 12.37 -7.45 16.27
CA GLN A 39 12.34 -6.04 16.67
C GLN A 39 11.05 -5.35 16.18
N LYS A 40 10.61 -5.67 14.95
CA LYS A 40 9.33 -5.20 14.42
C LYS A 40 8.15 -5.75 15.22
N GLN A 41 8.20 -7.02 15.61
CA GLN A 41 7.17 -7.62 16.47
C GLN A 41 7.13 -6.98 17.87
N LYS A 42 8.27 -6.61 18.46
CA LYS A 42 8.29 -5.81 19.70
C LYS A 42 7.63 -4.44 19.51
N CYS A 43 7.86 -3.78 18.37
CA CYS A 43 7.18 -2.54 18.03
C CYS A 43 5.65 -2.74 17.92
N ILE A 44 5.21 -3.82 17.25
CA ILE A 44 3.79 -4.18 17.14
C ILE A 44 3.17 -4.36 18.53
N CYS A 45 3.79 -5.16 19.39
CA CYS A 45 3.29 -5.37 20.76
C CYS A 45 3.22 -4.06 21.55
N SER A 46 4.24 -3.19 21.45
CA SER A 46 4.23 -1.89 22.11
C SER A 46 3.10 -0.99 21.59
N LEU A 47 2.92 -0.91 20.27
CA LEU A 47 1.83 -0.16 19.65
C LEU A 47 0.46 -0.67 20.09
N HIS A 48 0.25 -1.99 20.07
CA HIS A 48 -1.01 -2.62 20.49
C HIS A 48 -1.30 -2.33 21.96
N ASN A 49 -0.30 -2.39 22.85
CA ASN A 49 -0.48 -2.04 24.26
C ASN A 49 -0.91 -0.58 24.44
N GLU A 50 -0.36 0.37 23.67
CA GLU A 50 -0.75 1.79 23.75
C GLU A 50 -2.17 2.04 23.22
N ILE A 51 -2.59 1.29 22.19
CA ILE A 51 -3.97 1.29 21.70
C ILE A 51 -4.92 0.77 22.79
N LEU A 52 -4.62 -0.39 23.40
CA LEU A 52 -5.47 -1.00 24.41
C LEU A 52 -5.61 -0.16 25.68
N LYS A 53 -4.65 0.71 26.01
CA LYS A 53 -4.83 1.68 27.12
C LYS A 53 -5.97 2.66 26.87
N GLN A 54 -6.21 3.04 25.62
CA GLN A 54 -7.28 3.98 25.23
C GLN A 54 -8.55 3.26 24.76
N TYR A 55 -8.41 2.04 24.22
CA TYR A 55 -9.51 1.21 23.71
C TYR A 55 -9.41 -0.22 24.28
N PRO A 56 -9.74 -0.44 25.58
CA PRO A 56 -9.43 -1.69 26.28
C PRO A 56 -10.12 -2.95 25.75
N ASN A 57 -11.27 -2.80 25.10
CA ASN A 57 -12.07 -3.92 24.60
C ASN A 57 -11.87 -4.16 23.09
N SER A 58 -10.85 -3.54 22.49
CA SER A 58 -10.62 -3.65 21.06
C SER A 58 -9.90 -4.93 20.67
N ASN A 59 -10.35 -5.53 19.57
CA ASN A 59 -9.67 -6.62 18.89
C ASN A 59 -8.84 -6.03 17.76
N ILE A 60 -7.51 -6.10 17.92
CA ILE A 60 -6.56 -5.48 17.02
C ILE A 60 -6.04 -6.49 15.99
N LEU A 61 -6.02 -6.11 14.71
CA LEU A 61 -5.38 -6.85 13.64
C LEU A 61 -4.17 -6.08 13.08
N GLU A 62 -2.98 -6.66 13.24
CA GLU A 62 -1.77 -6.19 12.53
C GLU A 62 -1.70 -6.83 11.15
N VAL A 63 -1.74 -6.00 10.11
CA VAL A 63 -1.75 -6.38 8.70
C VAL A 63 -0.41 -6.01 8.08
N SER A 64 0.55 -6.95 8.14
CA SER A 64 1.87 -6.77 7.54
C SER A 64 2.63 -8.09 7.45
N THR A 65 3.70 -8.13 6.64
CA THR A 65 4.63 -9.27 6.61
C THR A 65 5.33 -9.53 7.96
N LYS A 66 5.23 -8.59 8.91
CA LYS A 66 5.81 -8.69 10.26
C LYS A 66 4.80 -9.12 11.31
N SER A 67 3.53 -9.28 10.94
CA SER A 67 2.48 -9.69 11.87
C SER A 67 2.86 -10.96 12.63
N PRO A 68 2.68 -10.98 13.97
CA PRO A 68 2.83 -12.20 14.76
C PRO A 68 1.68 -13.18 14.51
N ASN A 69 0.50 -12.69 14.09
CA ASN A 69 -0.60 -13.54 13.65
C ASN A 69 -0.31 -14.06 12.22
N LYS A 70 0.17 -15.31 12.14
CA LYS A 70 0.54 -15.94 10.86
C LYS A 70 -0.64 -16.46 10.04
N GLU A 71 -1.77 -16.69 10.67
CA GLU A 71 -2.96 -17.25 10.02
C GLU A 71 -3.74 -16.19 9.26
N LEU A 72 -3.74 -14.94 9.74
CA LEU A 72 -4.51 -13.86 9.12
C LEU A 72 -3.64 -12.65 8.80
N GLY A 73 -3.13 -11.95 9.81
CA GLY A 73 -2.44 -10.67 9.62
C GLY A 73 -1.24 -10.73 8.65
N PHE A 74 -0.50 -11.84 8.65
CA PHE A 74 0.56 -12.09 7.68
C PHE A 74 0.02 -12.38 6.27
N GLN A 75 -1.02 -13.22 6.16
CA GLN A 75 -1.63 -13.59 4.88
C GLN A 75 -2.28 -12.40 4.19
N LEU A 76 -2.84 -11.47 4.97
CA LEU A 76 -3.41 -10.24 4.44
C LEU A 76 -2.36 -9.22 4.00
N SER A 77 -1.06 -9.44 4.22
CA SER A 77 -0.08 -8.49 3.69
C SER A 77 -0.13 -8.42 2.16
N ALA A 78 0.16 -7.26 1.56
CA ALA A 78 0.09 -7.03 0.12
C ALA A 78 1.00 -7.95 -0.71
N PHE A 79 2.02 -8.56 -0.08
CA PHE A 79 2.90 -9.53 -0.69
C PHE A 79 2.34 -10.96 -0.71
N ASN A 80 1.32 -11.24 0.12
CA ASN A 80 0.73 -12.57 0.31
C ASN A 80 -0.74 -12.63 -0.11
N LEU A 81 -1.52 -11.59 0.14
CA LEU A 81 -2.92 -11.50 -0.28
C LEU A 81 -2.95 -11.46 -1.81
N THR A 82 -3.76 -12.33 -2.41
CA THR A 82 -3.86 -12.45 -3.86
C THR A 82 -5.23 -12.06 -4.36
N LEU A 83 -5.27 -11.48 -5.56
CA LEU A 83 -6.47 -11.31 -6.36
C LEU A 83 -6.23 -12.09 -7.66
N GLN A 84 -7.08 -13.08 -7.93
CA GLN A 84 -6.94 -13.94 -9.11
C GLN A 84 -5.56 -14.61 -9.21
N GLY A 85 -5.02 -15.01 -8.06
CA GLY A 85 -3.71 -15.69 -7.95
C GLY A 85 -2.48 -14.78 -8.04
N VAL A 86 -2.64 -13.47 -8.26
CA VAL A 86 -1.53 -12.50 -8.27
C VAL A 86 -1.56 -11.68 -6.98
N CYS A 87 -0.41 -11.45 -6.33
CA CYS A 87 -0.39 -10.68 -5.09
C CYS A 87 -0.73 -9.20 -5.32
N ILE A 88 -1.32 -8.56 -4.31
CA ILE A 88 -1.76 -7.15 -4.42
C ILE A 88 -0.61 -6.21 -4.79
N GLU A 89 0.57 -6.40 -4.19
CA GLU A 89 1.72 -5.55 -4.51
C GLU A 89 2.16 -5.73 -5.97
N ASP A 90 2.10 -6.94 -6.53
CA ASP A 90 2.42 -7.15 -7.95
C ASP A 90 1.44 -6.40 -8.85
N ILE A 91 0.14 -6.56 -8.62
CA ILE A 91 -0.91 -5.85 -9.38
C ILE A 91 -0.70 -4.34 -9.29
N PHE A 92 -0.47 -3.83 -8.08
CA PHE A 92 -0.28 -2.40 -7.86
C PHE A 92 0.96 -1.84 -8.57
N GLN A 93 2.05 -2.61 -8.65
CA GLN A 93 3.27 -2.16 -9.32
C GLN A 93 3.16 -2.24 -10.84
N THR A 94 2.50 -3.27 -11.39
CA THR A 94 2.38 -3.43 -12.84
C THR A 94 1.28 -2.59 -13.47
N ALA A 95 0.28 -2.18 -12.68
CA ALA A 95 -0.81 -1.35 -13.19
C ALA A 95 -0.41 0.12 -13.42
N LYS A 96 0.75 0.58 -12.92
CA LYS A 96 1.13 1.99 -13.02
C LYS A 96 1.38 2.42 -14.45
N VAL A 97 0.77 3.54 -14.84
CA VAL A 97 1.05 4.22 -16.09
C VAL A 97 1.60 5.61 -15.80
N PHE A 98 2.75 5.92 -16.40
CA PHE A 98 3.43 7.21 -16.23
C PHE A 98 3.25 8.08 -17.47
N VAL A 99 3.06 9.37 -17.28
CA VAL A 99 3.02 10.36 -18.36
C VAL A 99 4.31 11.16 -18.40
N ASN A 100 4.88 11.29 -19.60
CA ASN A 100 6.07 12.08 -19.89
C ASN A 100 5.73 13.55 -20.15
N SER A 101 6.74 14.42 -20.21
CA SER A 101 6.57 15.86 -20.48
C SER A 101 5.97 16.17 -21.85
N ASP A 102 6.03 15.23 -22.79
CA ASP A 102 5.43 15.32 -24.13
C ASP A 102 4.00 14.74 -24.19
N GLY A 103 3.47 14.25 -23.07
CA GLY A 103 2.15 13.64 -22.96
C GLY A 103 2.10 12.14 -23.32
N TYR A 104 3.23 11.52 -23.67
CA TYR A 104 3.27 10.08 -23.94
C TYR A 104 3.12 9.28 -22.64
N CYS A 105 2.25 8.27 -22.67
CA CYS A 105 1.97 7.41 -21.53
C CYS A 105 2.68 6.06 -21.66
N GLU A 106 3.29 5.59 -20.58
CA GLU A 106 4.06 4.34 -20.55
C GLU A 106 3.64 3.47 -19.37
N GLY A 107 3.14 2.27 -19.69
CA GLY A 107 2.83 1.23 -18.72
C GLY A 107 4.03 0.32 -18.47
N PHE A 108 3.80 -0.73 -17.68
CA PHE A 108 4.87 -1.62 -17.22
C PHE A 108 5.63 -2.31 -18.37
N ASP A 109 4.91 -2.81 -19.38
CA ASP A 109 5.51 -3.52 -20.50
C ASP A 109 6.25 -2.57 -21.45
N GLU A 110 5.70 -1.39 -21.75
CA GLU A 110 6.39 -0.37 -22.55
C GLU A 110 7.66 0.11 -21.85
N ILE A 111 7.61 0.34 -20.53
CA ILE A 111 8.78 0.71 -19.73
C ILE A 111 9.83 -0.39 -19.78
N LYS A 112 9.41 -1.65 -19.64
CA LYS A 112 10.32 -2.79 -19.71
C LYS A 112 10.99 -2.88 -21.08
N GLU A 113 10.22 -2.79 -22.15
CA GLU A 113 10.75 -2.80 -23.52
C GLU A 113 11.72 -1.65 -23.75
N ARG A 114 11.34 -0.41 -23.43
CA ARG A 114 12.23 0.76 -23.50
C ARG A 114 13.52 0.53 -22.74
N ILE A 115 13.45 -0.05 -21.54
CA ILE A 115 14.63 -0.22 -20.70
C ILE A 115 15.57 -1.32 -21.20
N PHE A 116 15.07 -2.40 -21.81
CA PHE A 116 15.90 -3.55 -22.20
C PHE A 116 16.16 -3.68 -23.69
N ASN A 117 15.39 -2.99 -24.55
CA ASN A 117 15.57 -3.01 -26.00
C ASN A 117 16.39 -1.82 -26.50
N ASP A 118 16.32 -0.66 -25.83
CA ASP A 118 17.17 0.48 -26.16
C ASP A 118 18.54 0.35 -25.49
N GLU A 119 19.60 0.84 -26.15
CA GLU A 119 20.89 1.10 -25.50
C GLU A 119 20.72 2.25 -24.49
N ILE A 120 20.10 1.98 -23.32
CA ILE A 120 19.93 3.00 -22.28
C ILE A 120 21.30 3.57 -21.96
N ARG A 121 21.42 4.88 -22.14
CA ARG A 121 22.52 5.65 -21.59
C ARG A 121 22.25 5.92 -20.12
N LEU A 122 22.57 4.93 -19.26
CA LEU A 122 22.66 5.13 -17.80
C LEU A 122 23.58 6.32 -17.45
N ASP A 123 24.44 6.73 -18.39
CA ASP A 123 25.28 7.91 -18.32
C ASP A 123 24.54 9.25 -18.37
N ALA A 124 23.26 9.28 -18.78
CA ALA A 124 22.41 10.47 -18.75
C ALA A 124 22.07 10.92 -17.31
N ILE A 125 22.21 10.02 -16.32
CA ILE A 125 22.03 10.35 -14.91
C ILE A 125 23.24 11.17 -14.44
N SER A 126 23.02 12.47 -14.20
CA SER A 126 24.07 13.43 -13.83
C SER A 126 24.65 13.19 -12.43
N ASN A 127 23.82 12.78 -11.47
CA ASN A 127 24.25 12.52 -10.10
C ASN A 127 24.99 11.16 -10.02
N LYS A 128 26.27 11.19 -9.59
CA LYS A 128 27.12 10.00 -9.48
C LYS A 128 26.52 8.90 -8.57
N THR A 129 25.91 9.27 -7.46
CA THR A 129 25.32 8.31 -6.51
C THR A 129 24.09 7.65 -7.11
N ASP A 130 23.21 8.43 -7.74
CA ASP A 130 22.02 7.88 -8.40
C ASP A 130 22.38 7.02 -9.61
N LYS A 131 23.42 7.41 -10.35
CA LYS A 131 23.95 6.62 -11.46
C LYS A 131 24.44 5.24 -11.03
N GLU A 132 25.21 5.16 -9.94
CA GLU A 132 25.64 3.86 -9.40
C GLU A 132 24.48 3.02 -8.87
N LYS A 133 23.48 3.66 -8.25
CA LYS A 133 22.25 3.00 -7.82
C LYS A 133 21.44 2.47 -9.00
N ALA A 134 21.29 3.25 -10.07
CA ALA A 134 20.59 2.86 -11.29
C ALA A 134 21.28 1.68 -11.98
N LYS A 135 22.61 1.71 -12.12
CA LYS A 135 23.40 0.58 -12.62
C LYS A 135 23.13 -0.70 -11.82
N LYS A 136 23.15 -0.60 -10.49
CA LYS A 136 22.89 -1.75 -9.62
C LYS A 136 21.48 -2.31 -9.82
N ILE A 137 20.46 -1.45 -9.91
CA ILE A 137 19.09 -1.88 -10.18
C ILE A 137 18.99 -2.54 -11.55
N TYR A 138 19.52 -1.90 -12.61
CA TYR A 138 19.51 -2.43 -13.97
C TYR A 138 20.11 -3.84 -14.06
N GLN A 139 21.29 -4.05 -13.44
CA GLN A 139 21.93 -5.37 -13.43
C GLN A 139 21.10 -6.43 -12.68
N GLN A 140 20.43 -6.04 -11.58
CA GLN A 140 19.51 -6.94 -10.86
C GLN A 140 18.31 -7.32 -11.72
N LEU A 141 17.72 -6.36 -12.43
CA LEU A 141 16.55 -6.60 -13.28
C LEU A 141 16.88 -7.48 -14.49
N LYS A 142 18.04 -7.27 -15.12
CA LYS A 142 18.48 -8.10 -16.26
C LYS A 142 18.60 -9.59 -15.91
N ALA A 143 18.87 -9.89 -14.64
CA ALA A 143 18.99 -11.26 -14.14
C ALA A 143 17.69 -11.83 -13.52
N SER A 144 16.64 -11.03 -13.32
CA SER A 144 15.50 -11.44 -12.50
C SER A 144 14.36 -12.12 -13.25
N GLY A 145 14.25 -11.89 -14.56
CA GLY A 145 13.11 -12.36 -15.36
C GLY A 145 11.75 -11.81 -14.90
N PHE A 146 11.72 -10.83 -13.99
CA PHE A 146 10.51 -10.20 -13.43
C PHE A 146 9.54 -11.14 -12.69
N TRP A 147 10.01 -12.30 -12.23
CA TRP A 147 9.20 -13.26 -11.49
C TRP A 147 8.81 -12.73 -10.10
N ASP A 148 9.65 -11.92 -9.48
CA ASP A 148 9.45 -11.40 -8.12
C ASP A 148 8.91 -9.97 -8.09
N THR A 149 8.20 -9.64 -7.00
CA THR A 149 7.62 -8.31 -6.75
C THR A 149 8.64 -7.20 -6.66
N LYS A 150 9.83 -7.49 -6.11
CA LYS A 150 10.86 -6.47 -5.94
C LYS A 150 11.34 -5.98 -7.30
N SER A 151 11.53 -6.87 -8.27
CA SER A 151 11.90 -6.51 -9.64
C SER A 151 10.87 -5.63 -10.32
N LYS A 152 9.57 -5.94 -10.18
CA LYS A 152 8.48 -5.13 -10.75
C LYS A 152 8.49 -3.70 -10.17
N ARG A 153 8.64 -3.58 -8.86
CA ARG A 153 8.78 -2.29 -8.18
C ARG A 153 10.06 -1.55 -8.58
N ASP A 154 11.17 -2.26 -8.70
CA ASP A 154 12.47 -1.67 -9.01
C ASP A 154 12.56 -1.22 -10.48
N LEU A 155 11.77 -1.81 -11.39
CA LEU A 155 11.58 -1.29 -12.76
C LEU A 155 11.01 0.13 -12.75
N ASN A 156 9.88 0.33 -12.06
CA ASN A 156 9.27 1.66 -11.92
C ASN A 156 10.24 2.67 -11.31
N LYS A 157 11.05 2.26 -10.33
CA LYS A 157 12.09 3.12 -9.75
C LYS A 157 13.18 3.48 -10.76
N LEU A 158 13.68 2.50 -11.51
CA LEU A 158 14.72 2.75 -12.51
C LEU A 158 14.20 3.67 -13.61
N TYR A 159 12.96 3.46 -14.05
CA TYR A 159 12.29 4.33 -15.01
C TYR A 159 12.25 5.78 -14.53
N LEU A 160 11.76 6.05 -13.33
CA LEU A 160 11.73 7.41 -12.77
C LEU A 160 13.11 8.01 -12.51
N MET A 161 14.15 7.19 -12.33
CA MET A 161 15.54 7.68 -12.24
C MET A 161 16.09 8.09 -13.61
N LEU A 162 15.67 7.42 -14.69
CA LEU A 162 16.07 7.72 -16.07
C LEU A 162 15.25 8.87 -16.67
N TYR A 163 13.97 8.95 -16.31
CA TYR A 163 13.00 9.91 -16.80
C TYR A 163 12.37 10.67 -15.61
N PRO A 164 13.13 11.57 -14.96
CA PRO A 164 12.68 12.25 -13.74
C PRO A 164 11.55 13.27 -13.97
N GLN A 165 11.21 13.58 -15.22
CA GLN A 165 10.06 14.42 -15.57
C GLN A 165 8.76 13.62 -15.66
N SER A 166 8.84 12.29 -15.71
CA SER A 166 7.66 11.43 -15.76
C SER A 166 6.96 11.39 -14.41
N GLN A 167 5.64 11.34 -14.42
CA GLN A 167 4.83 11.25 -13.21
C GLN A 167 3.74 10.19 -13.36
N LEU A 168 3.34 9.59 -12.23
CA LEU A 168 2.24 8.61 -12.23
C LEU A 168 0.93 9.33 -12.57
N ASP A 169 0.29 8.89 -13.65
CA ASP A 169 -0.93 9.53 -14.17
C ASP A 169 -2.18 8.75 -13.77
N TYR A 170 -2.21 7.46 -14.06
CA TYR A 170 -3.32 6.57 -13.74
C TYR A 170 -2.81 5.12 -13.56
N PHE A 171 -3.74 4.23 -13.26
CA PHE A 171 -3.50 2.80 -13.22
C PHE A 171 -4.30 2.10 -14.33
N ASP A 172 -3.64 1.34 -15.20
CA ASP A 172 -4.32 0.41 -16.10
C ASP A 172 -4.47 -0.94 -15.40
N TYR A 173 -5.71 -1.40 -15.26
CA TYR A 173 -5.98 -2.73 -14.77
C TYR A 173 -7.08 -3.39 -15.57
N LYS A 174 -6.70 -4.44 -16.31
CA LYS A 174 -7.59 -5.20 -17.20
C LYS A 174 -8.21 -4.33 -18.30
N GLY A 175 -7.42 -3.39 -18.85
CA GLY A 175 -7.85 -2.50 -19.93
C GLY A 175 -8.83 -1.42 -19.48
N LYS A 176 -8.91 -1.15 -18.17
CA LYS A 176 -9.67 -0.03 -17.59
C LYS A 176 -8.70 0.92 -16.89
N GLN A 177 -9.00 2.22 -16.99
CA GLN A 177 -8.18 3.27 -16.39
C GLN A 177 -8.77 3.68 -15.03
N TYR A 178 -7.96 3.57 -13.98
CA TYR A 178 -8.30 4.00 -12.63
C TYR A 178 -7.48 5.25 -12.28
N PRO A 179 -8.11 6.30 -11.74
CA PRO A 179 -7.42 7.56 -11.48
C PRO A 179 -6.37 7.42 -10.37
N ASN A 180 -5.29 8.19 -10.47
CA ASN A 180 -4.27 8.30 -9.42
C ASN A 180 -4.68 9.24 -8.27
N GLU A 181 -5.85 9.88 -8.35
CA GLU A 181 -6.44 10.65 -7.25
C GLU A 181 -7.89 10.22 -7.01
N PRO A 182 -8.30 9.96 -5.74
CA PRO A 182 -7.46 9.96 -4.53
C PRO A 182 -6.35 8.91 -4.56
N LYS A 183 -5.15 9.24 -4.05
CA LYS A 183 -3.94 8.39 -4.17
C LYS A 183 -4.06 6.94 -3.71
N THR A 184 -4.96 6.64 -2.76
CA THR A 184 -5.17 5.28 -2.25
C THR A 184 -6.23 4.50 -3.02
N LEU A 185 -7.02 5.16 -3.87
CA LEU A 185 -8.25 4.65 -4.44
C LEU A 185 -8.08 3.30 -5.15
N PHE A 186 -7.16 3.25 -6.12
CA PHE A 186 -6.89 2.02 -6.86
C PHE A 186 -6.37 0.90 -5.95
N TYR A 187 -5.50 1.25 -5.00
CA TYR A 187 -4.95 0.28 -4.04
C TYR A 187 -6.03 -0.32 -3.14
N ASP A 188 -6.90 0.51 -2.58
CA ASP A 188 -8.02 0.06 -1.75
C ASP A 188 -8.94 -0.87 -2.55
N TYR A 189 -9.24 -0.52 -3.80
CA TYR A 189 -10.13 -1.29 -4.66
C TYR A 189 -9.60 -2.71 -4.93
N ILE A 190 -8.35 -2.85 -5.40
CA ILE A 190 -7.77 -4.18 -5.66
C ILE A 190 -7.64 -4.99 -4.37
N TYR A 191 -7.35 -4.33 -3.25
CA TYR A 191 -7.22 -4.97 -1.95
C TYR A 191 -8.58 -5.48 -1.44
N ILE A 192 -9.63 -4.65 -1.54
CA ILE A 192 -11.01 -5.01 -1.18
C ILE A 192 -11.53 -6.14 -2.06
N GLN A 193 -11.26 -6.10 -3.37
CA GLN A 193 -11.61 -7.19 -4.29
C GLN A 193 -10.96 -8.51 -3.84
N ALA A 194 -9.67 -8.49 -3.42
CA ALA A 194 -9.03 -9.68 -2.89
C ALA A 194 -9.66 -10.17 -1.59
N LEU A 195 -9.93 -9.27 -0.64
CA LEU A 195 -10.60 -9.64 0.62
C LEU A 195 -11.96 -10.30 0.36
N ARG A 196 -12.73 -9.78 -0.60
CA ARG A 196 -14.02 -10.34 -1.05
C ARG A 196 -13.84 -11.70 -1.73
N GLU A 197 -12.87 -11.85 -2.63
CA GLU A 197 -12.58 -13.11 -3.34
C GLU A 197 -12.26 -14.24 -2.35
N HIS A 198 -11.44 -13.94 -1.34
CA HIS A 198 -11.08 -14.89 -0.28
C HIS A 198 -12.11 -15.00 0.84
N LYS A 199 -13.24 -14.27 0.75
CA LYS A 199 -14.32 -14.24 1.75
C LYS A 199 -13.80 -13.99 3.17
N ILE A 200 -12.85 -13.06 3.30
CA ILE A 200 -12.23 -12.75 4.59
C ILE A 200 -13.29 -12.12 5.51
N ASP A 201 -13.43 -12.68 6.71
CA ASP A 201 -14.26 -12.12 7.77
C ASP A 201 -13.41 -11.30 8.75
N LEU A 202 -13.64 -9.99 8.77
CA LEU A 202 -12.98 -9.04 9.67
C LEU A 202 -13.89 -8.54 10.80
N SER A 203 -15.13 -9.04 10.90
CA SER A 203 -16.16 -8.53 11.82
C SER A 203 -15.74 -8.57 13.29
N LYS A 204 -14.87 -9.52 13.66
CA LYS A 204 -14.33 -9.64 15.03
C LYS A 204 -13.28 -8.58 15.37
N TYR A 205 -12.74 -7.88 14.39
CA TYR A 205 -11.72 -6.84 14.57
C TYR A 205 -12.33 -5.44 14.43
N ASN A 206 -11.90 -4.53 15.28
CA ASN A 206 -12.33 -3.12 15.24
C ASN A 206 -11.15 -2.15 15.22
N VAL A 207 -9.90 -2.64 15.29
CA VAL A 207 -8.71 -1.82 15.12
C VAL A 207 -7.74 -2.51 14.18
N PHE A 208 -7.21 -1.77 13.23
CA PHE A 208 -6.28 -2.25 12.21
C PHE A 208 -4.98 -1.46 12.28
N THR A 209 -3.85 -2.17 12.29
CA THR A 209 -2.52 -1.59 12.36
C THR A 209 -1.62 -2.14 11.26
N ASP A 210 -0.68 -1.31 10.79
CA ASP A 210 0.35 -1.71 9.85
C ASP A 210 1.69 -1.11 10.31
N ILE A 211 2.59 -1.94 10.85
CA ILE A 211 3.86 -1.45 11.38
C ILE A 211 4.81 -0.95 10.28
N GLU A 212 4.63 -1.41 9.05
CA GLU A 212 5.47 -1.06 7.91
C GLU A 212 4.98 0.24 7.25
N PHE A 213 3.71 0.62 7.43
CA PHE A 213 3.17 1.89 6.97
C PHE A 213 3.88 3.08 7.63
N GLY A 214 4.45 3.99 6.86
CA GLY A 214 5.20 5.14 7.38
C GLY A 214 4.93 6.42 6.60
N LYS A 215 5.59 7.52 7.00
CA LYS A 215 5.37 8.86 6.43
C LYS A 215 5.63 8.99 4.91
N ASN A 216 6.40 8.05 4.34
CA ASN A 216 6.74 8.01 2.92
C ASN A 216 5.85 7.05 2.12
N SER A 217 4.87 6.41 2.77
CA SER A 217 3.95 5.46 2.18
C SER A 217 2.58 6.10 2.13
N ILE A 218 1.92 6.02 0.98
CA ILE A 218 0.56 6.53 0.80
C ILE A 218 -0.44 5.39 1.01
N ASN A 219 -0.15 4.23 0.42
CA ASN A 219 -1.01 3.05 0.53
C ASN A 219 -0.75 2.30 1.84
N CYS A 220 -1.84 1.85 2.46
CA CYS A 220 -1.82 1.22 3.77
C CYS A 220 -2.75 0.01 3.80
N GLN A 221 -2.19 -1.16 4.11
CA GLN A 221 -2.93 -2.44 4.12
C GLN A 221 -4.01 -2.43 5.22
N ALA A 222 -3.68 -1.89 6.39
CA ALA A 222 -4.60 -1.76 7.51
C ALA A 222 -5.77 -0.81 7.19
N ARG A 223 -5.53 0.24 6.41
CA ARG A 223 -6.57 1.18 5.97
C ARG A 223 -7.59 0.46 5.07
N SER A 224 -7.12 -0.30 4.09
CA SER A 224 -8.00 -1.03 3.18
C SER A 224 -8.80 -2.12 3.92
N CYS A 225 -8.20 -2.78 4.92
CA CYS A 225 -8.94 -3.69 5.82
C CYS A 225 -10.03 -2.98 6.63
N ALA A 226 -9.73 -1.81 7.19
CA ALA A 226 -10.71 -1.03 7.95
C ALA A 226 -11.87 -0.53 7.06
N LEU A 227 -11.57 -0.09 5.83
CA LEU A 227 -12.57 0.29 4.84
C LEU A 227 -13.45 -0.90 4.45
N TYR A 228 -12.85 -2.06 4.16
CA TYR A 228 -13.59 -3.28 3.84
C TYR A 228 -14.56 -3.68 4.97
N ASN A 229 -14.09 -3.65 6.22
CA ASN A 229 -14.92 -3.96 7.38
C ASN A 229 -16.07 -2.95 7.55
N TYR A 230 -15.80 -1.66 7.33
CA TYR A 230 -16.83 -0.62 7.32
C TYR A 230 -17.89 -0.87 6.24
N LEU A 231 -17.46 -1.17 5.01
CA LEU A 231 -18.35 -1.42 3.88
C LEU A 231 -19.28 -2.63 4.13
N ILE A 232 -18.76 -3.71 4.70
CA ILE A 232 -19.56 -4.88 5.06
C ILE A 232 -20.60 -4.53 6.13
N CYS A 233 -20.16 -3.89 7.22
CA CYS A 233 -21.04 -3.56 8.34
C CYS A 233 -22.18 -2.62 7.95
N ASN A 234 -21.98 -1.79 6.92
CA ASN A 234 -22.99 -0.85 6.42
C ASN A 234 -23.73 -1.36 5.17
N ASN A 235 -23.46 -2.59 4.70
CA ASN A 235 -24.03 -3.15 3.48
C ASN A 235 -23.75 -2.32 2.20
N GLU A 236 -22.59 -1.67 2.16
CA GLU A 236 -22.14 -0.77 1.07
C GLU A 236 -21.11 -1.43 0.14
N LEU A 237 -20.68 -2.66 0.42
CA LEU A 237 -19.60 -3.32 -0.34
C LEU A 237 -19.91 -3.46 -1.84
N GLU A 238 -21.10 -3.96 -2.20
CA GLU A 238 -21.45 -4.17 -3.60
C GLU A 238 -21.68 -2.84 -4.34
N HIS A 239 -22.20 -1.81 -3.65
CA HIS A 239 -22.30 -0.45 -4.19
C HIS A 239 -20.92 0.12 -4.49
N TYR A 240 -20.00 0.06 -3.53
CA TYR A 240 -18.60 0.47 -3.70
C TYR A 240 -17.95 -0.20 -4.92
N LEU A 241 -18.12 -1.51 -5.07
CA LEU A 241 -17.54 -2.26 -6.19
C LEU A 241 -18.15 -1.85 -7.53
N GLY A 242 -19.47 -1.66 -7.60
CA GLY A 242 -20.14 -1.20 -8.82
C GLY A 242 -19.70 0.22 -9.26
N VAL A 243 -19.49 1.12 -8.30
CA VAL A 243 -18.93 2.46 -8.54
C VAL A 243 -17.50 2.34 -9.07
N MET A 244 -16.66 1.51 -8.44
CA MET A 244 -15.26 1.32 -8.84
C MET A 244 -15.11 0.65 -10.20
N GLU A 245 -15.96 -0.31 -10.54
CA GLU A 245 -15.94 -0.96 -11.85
C GLU A 245 -16.24 0.01 -13.00
N ASN A 246 -16.92 1.13 -12.71
CA ASN A 246 -17.32 2.14 -13.69
C ASN A 246 -16.75 3.52 -13.34
N ILE A 247 -15.57 3.58 -12.71
CA ILE A 247 -14.98 4.79 -12.13
C ILE A 247 -14.70 5.90 -13.15
N GLU A 248 -14.71 5.60 -14.45
CA GLU A 248 -14.45 6.56 -15.52
C GLU A 248 -15.49 7.68 -15.60
N THR A 249 -16.73 7.42 -15.16
CA THR A 249 -17.82 8.40 -15.20
C THR A 249 -17.65 9.49 -14.13
N GLN A 250 -18.04 10.73 -14.44
CA GLN A 250 -17.92 11.84 -13.51
C GLN A 250 -18.78 11.67 -12.25
N ASP A 251 -19.93 11.00 -12.38
CA ASP A 251 -20.82 10.75 -11.25
C ASP A 251 -20.21 9.71 -10.29
N ASN A 252 -19.60 8.63 -10.82
CA ASN A 252 -18.92 7.64 -9.98
C ASN A 252 -17.68 8.22 -9.29
N LYS A 253 -16.95 9.13 -9.93
CA LYS A 253 -15.85 9.87 -9.28
C LYS A 253 -16.33 10.68 -8.08
N LYS A 254 -17.47 11.39 -8.22
CA LYS A 254 -18.05 12.15 -7.09
C LYS A 254 -18.59 11.23 -6.00
N GLU A 255 -19.22 10.12 -6.40
CA GLU A 255 -19.79 9.16 -5.45
C GLU A 255 -18.70 8.50 -4.62
N ILE A 256 -17.58 8.11 -5.22
CA ILE A 256 -16.49 7.49 -4.47
C ILE A 256 -15.82 8.48 -3.51
N GLU A 257 -15.66 9.74 -3.91
CA GLU A 257 -15.16 10.79 -3.02
C GLU A 257 -16.09 11.01 -1.82
N LYS A 258 -17.41 10.98 -2.06
CA LYS A 258 -18.42 11.08 -1.00
C LYS A 258 -18.34 9.87 -0.06
N LEU A 259 -18.30 8.66 -0.60
CA LEU A 259 -18.18 7.43 0.18
C LEU A 259 -16.92 7.47 1.07
N TYR A 260 -15.77 7.91 0.54
CA TYR A 260 -14.55 8.03 1.34
C TYR A 260 -14.68 9.06 2.47
N LYS A 261 -15.36 10.19 2.23
CA LYS A 261 -15.63 11.21 3.26
C LYS A 261 -16.57 10.70 4.35
N GLU A 262 -17.54 9.85 3.99
CA GLU A 262 -18.45 9.23 4.95
C GLU A 262 -17.78 8.09 5.72
N ALA A 263 -16.96 7.29 5.03
CA ALA A 263 -16.26 6.16 5.62
C ALA A 263 -15.14 6.59 6.57
N PHE A 264 -14.39 7.66 6.26
CA PHE A 264 -13.26 8.12 7.07
C PHE A 264 -13.60 9.40 7.82
N VAL A 265 -13.84 9.28 9.12
CA VAL A 265 -14.24 10.40 9.96
C VAL A 265 -12.99 11.14 10.45
N LEU A 266 -12.89 12.41 10.07
CA LEU A 266 -11.91 13.33 10.64
C LEU A 266 -12.40 13.76 12.04
N MET A 267 -11.55 13.61 13.06
CA MET A 267 -11.73 14.31 14.35
C MET A 267 -11.18 15.72 14.27
#